data_AF-A6URP9-F1
#
_entry.id   AF-A6URP9-F1
#
_cell.length_a   1.000
_cell.length_b   1.000
_cell.length_c   1.000
_cell.angle_alpha   90.00
_cell.angle_beta   90.00
_cell.angle_gamma   90.00
#
_symmetry.space_group_name_H-M   'P 1'
#
loop_
_entity.id
_entity.type
_entity.pdbx_description
1 polymer ?
#
loop_
_entity_poly.entity_id
_entity_poly.type
_entity_poly.pdbx_seq_one_letter_code
_entity_poly.pdbx_strand_id
1 'polypeptide(L)'
;MSYINIIEKSENSIELELVNDDHSLSNALKESLLSKKGVVIASYGVEHPVLHPETGRYISNPTLVLKTEGVLAEKVLKEALRDIIDLCSNCLEEL
;
A
#
# COMPACT_ATOMS: atom_id res chain seq x y z
N MET A 1 -18.47 2.88 0.30
CA MET A 1 -17.30 3.65 0.79
C MET A 1 -16.09 3.14 0.01
N SER A 2 -15.23 4.02 -0.49
CA SER A 2 -14.03 3.61 -1.23
C SER A 2 -13.00 3.01 -0.25
N TYR A 3 -12.30 1.95 -0.64
CA TYR A 3 -11.22 1.37 0.16
C TYR A 3 -9.94 2.22 0.13
N ILE A 4 -9.79 3.05 -0.90
CA ILE A 4 -8.65 3.93 -1.08
C ILE A 4 -9.10 5.38 -1.21
N ASN A 5 -8.30 6.29 -0.65
CA ASN A 5 -8.41 7.73 -0.83
C ASN A 5 -7.07 8.24 -1.41
N ILE A 6 -7.10 8.85 -2.60
CA ILE A 6 -5.89 9.36 -3.25
C ILE A 6 -5.60 10.75 -2.70
N ILE A 7 -4.45 10.92 -2.04
CA ILE A 7 -3.99 12.20 -1.47
C ILE A 7 -3.29 13.01 -2.56
N GLU A 8 -2.31 12.39 -3.23
CA GLU A 8 -1.57 13.00 -4.33
C GLU A 8 -1.32 11.96 -5.43
N LYS A 9 -1.36 12.39 -6.69
CA LYS A 9 -1.03 11.54 -7.83
C LYS A 9 -0.38 12.35 -8.94
N SER A 10 0.78 11.89 -9.38
CA SER A 10 1.46 12.35 -10.58
C SER A 10 1.86 11.15 -11.45
N GLU A 11 2.62 11.39 -12.52
CA GLU A 11 3.15 10.33 -13.37
C GLU A 11 4.09 9.37 -12.60
N ASN A 12 4.95 9.96 -11.76
CA ASN A 12 6.04 9.26 -11.07
C ASN A 12 5.89 9.24 -9.55
N SER A 13 4.73 9.66 -9.02
CA SER A 13 4.42 9.59 -7.59
C SER A 13 2.95 9.26 -7.35
N ILE A 14 2.71 8.50 -6.28
CA ILE A 14 1.38 8.29 -5.71
C ILE A 14 1.49 8.35 -4.19
N GLU A 15 0.61 9.13 -3.59
CA GLU A 15 0.31 9.10 -2.16
C GLU A 15 -1.16 8.76 -1.98
N LEU A 16 -1.46 7.72 -1.21
CA LEU A 16 -2.83 7.27 -0.96
C LEU A 16 -3.00 6.76 0.46
N GLU A 17 -4.20 6.90 0.98
CA GLU A 17 -4.66 6.38 2.26
C GLU A 17 -5.49 5.10 2.04
N LEU A 18 -5.24 4.05 2.82
CA LEU A 18 -6.07 2.84 2.84
C LEU A 18 -7.11 2.94 3.96
N VAL A 19 -8.36 3.15 3.59
CA VAL A 19 -9.43 3.50 4.52
C VAL A 19 -9.87 2.28 5.34
N ASN A 20 -9.86 2.44 6.67
CA ASN A 20 -10.15 1.38 7.65
C ASN A 20 -9.21 0.17 7.57
N ASP A 21 -8.00 0.35 7.05
CA ASP A 21 -6.95 -0.67 7.04
C ASP A 21 -6.03 -0.52 8.25
N ASP A 22 -5.29 -1.58 8.60
CA ASP A 22 -4.24 -1.54 9.61
C ASP A 22 -2.87 -1.33 8.98
N HIS A 23 -1.85 -2.12 9.31
CA HIS A 23 -0.53 -2.03 8.69
C HIS A 23 -0.23 -3.19 7.73
N SER A 24 -1.07 -4.22 7.71
CA SER A 24 -0.76 -5.51 7.08
C SER A 24 -0.63 -5.37 5.56
N LEU A 25 -1.64 -4.79 4.90
CA LEU A 25 -1.61 -4.60 3.45
C LEU A 25 -0.57 -3.54 3.05
N SER A 26 -0.48 -2.43 3.79
CA SER A 26 0.54 -1.40 3.52
C SER A 26 1.95 -1.94 3.63
N ASN A 27 2.22 -2.80 4.62
CA ASN A 27 3.53 -3.42 4.79
C ASN A 27 3.82 -4.42 3.67
N ALA A 28 2.86 -5.29 3.30
CA ALA A 28 3.01 -6.22 2.19
C ALA A 28 3.27 -5.49 0.85
N LEU A 29 2.53 -4.40 0.60
CA LEU A 29 2.74 -3.55 -0.57
C LEU A 29 4.12 -2.90 -0.56
N LYS A 30 4.54 -2.32 0.57
CA LYS A 30 5.86 -1.71 0.71
C LYS A 30 6.96 -2.71 0.36
N GLU A 31 6.93 -3.92 0.91
CA GLU A 31 7.94 -4.96 0.61
C GLU A 31 7.91 -5.36 -0.89
N SER A 32 6.73 -5.57 -1.46
CA SER A 32 6.59 -5.88 -2.90
C SER A 32 7.13 -4.75 -3.77
N LEU A 33 6.78 -3.50 -3.47
CA LEU A 33 7.20 -2.32 -4.23
C LEU A 33 8.70 -2.09 -4.19
N LEU A 34 9.35 -2.25 -3.03
CA LEU A 34 10.81 -2.07 -2.89
C LEU A 34 11.61 -3.07 -3.75
N SER A 35 11.01 -4.20 -4.16
CA SER A 35 11.64 -5.15 -5.07
C SER A 35 11.54 -4.78 -6.56
N LYS A 36 10.70 -3.78 -6.91
CA LYS A 36 10.41 -3.42 -8.32
C LYS A 36 11.47 -2.48 -8.88
N LYS A 37 11.88 -2.73 -10.12
CA LYS A 37 12.78 -1.83 -10.86
C LYS A 37 12.11 -0.47 -11.09
N GLY A 38 12.88 0.60 -10.91
CA GLY A 38 12.40 1.98 -11.07
C GLY A 38 11.67 2.52 -9.85
N VAL A 39 11.48 1.75 -8.77
CA VAL A 39 11.02 2.30 -7.48
C VAL A 39 12.20 2.95 -6.76
N VAL A 40 12.05 4.23 -6.41
CA VAL A 40 13.05 5.00 -5.66
C VAL A 40 12.66 5.08 -4.19
N ILE A 41 11.37 5.26 -3.92
CA ILE A 41 10.80 5.30 -2.57
C ILE A 41 9.53 4.46 -2.55
N ALA A 42 9.43 3.56 -1.57
CA ALA A 42 8.16 2.98 -1.16
C ALA A 42 8.14 2.91 0.37
N SER A 43 7.16 3.56 0.99
CA SER A 43 7.01 3.63 2.44
C SER A 43 5.54 3.73 2.80
N TYR A 44 5.19 3.41 4.05
CA TYR A 44 3.91 3.80 4.61
C TYR A 44 4.11 4.41 5.99
N GLY A 45 3.13 5.19 6.44
CA GLY A 45 3.09 5.76 7.79
C GLY A 45 1.66 5.79 8.32
N VAL A 46 1.53 5.82 9.64
CA VAL A 46 0.27 6.07 10.34
C VAL A 46 0.49 7.28 11.23
N GLU A 47 -0.27 8.37 10.97
CA GLU A 47 -0.08 9.65 11.65
C GLU A 47 -0.28 9.54 13.17
N HIS A 48 -1.35 8.87 13.59
CA HIS A 48 -1.64 8.59 14.99
C HIS A 48 -1.72 7.07 15.23
N PRO A 49 -0.62 6.43 15.70
CA PRO A 49 -0.55 4.98 15.89
C PRO A 49 -1.29 4.49 17.15
N VAL A 50 -2.26 5.26 17.64
CA VAL A 50 -3.07 4.92 18.81
C VAL A 50 -4.34 4.19 18.36
N LEU A 51 -4.80 3.26 19.19
CA LEU A 51 -6.04 2.54 18.96
C LEU A 51 -7.22 3.34 19.50
N HIS A 52 -8.31 3.36 18.75
CA HIS A 52 -9.60 3.87 19.19
C HIS A 52 -10.13 2.95 20.30
N PRO A 53 -10.40 3.48 21.51
CA PRO A 53 -10.65 2.67 22.70
C PRO A 53 -11.89 1.77 22.58
N GLU A 54 -12.87 2.18 21.78
CA GLU A 54 -14.12 1.41 21.60
C GLU A 54 -14.04 0.37 20.48
N THR A 55 -13.21 0.59 19.45
CA THR A 55 -13.19 -0.28 18.25
C THR A 55 -11.93 -1.16 18.19
N GLY A 56 -10.89 -0.84 18.95
CA GLY A 56 -9.60 -1.51 18.91
C GLY A 56 -8.82 -1.31 17.60
N ARG A 57 -9.28 -0.43 16.71
CA ARG A 57 -8.62 -0.10 15.43
C ARG A 57 -7.78 1.16 15.55
N TYR A 58 -6.81 1.37 14.67
CA TYR A 58 -6.07 2.63 14.62
C TYR A 58 -7.00 3.82 14.37
N ILE A 59 -6.72 4.94 15.03
CA ILE A 59 -7.46 6.20 14.82
C ILE A 59 -7.16 6.77 13.43
N SER A 60 -5.90 6.67 13.00
CA SER A 60 -5.47 7.05 11.66
C SER A 60 -5.37 5.82 10.75
N ASN A 61 -5.78 6.00 9.50
CA ASN A 61 -5.51 5.05 8.44
C ASN A 61 -4.03 5.13 8.01
N PRO A 62 -3.47 4.06 7.42
CA PRO A 62 -2.15 4.12 6.81
C PRO A 62 -2.15 4.91 5.50
N THR A 63 -1.12 5.72 5.34
CA THR A 63 -0.79 6.41 4.09
C THR A 63 0.40 5.73 3.44
N LEU A 64 0.23 5.24 2.23
CA LEU A 64 1.28 4.69 1.37
C LEU A 64 1.84 5.80 0.48
N VAL A 65 3.16 5.91 0.41
CA VAL A 65 3.89 6.81 -0.48
C VAL A 65 4.74 5.97 -1.43
N LEU A 66 4.58 6.21 -2.73
CA LEU A 66 5.36 5.60 -3.80
C LEU A 66 5.96 6.70 -4.68
N LYS A 67 7.26 6.62 -4.94
CA LYS A 67 7.94 7.41 -5.98
C LYS A 67 8.75 6.49 -6.89
N THR A 68 8.65 6.75 -8.18
CA THR A 68 9.33 5.99 -9.22
C THR A 68 10.18 6.90 -10.11
N GLU A 69 11.09 6.28 -10.87
CA GLU A 69 11.91 6.94 -11.88
C GLU A 69 11.88 6.10 -13.16
N GLY A 70 11.57 6.76 -14.29
CA GLY A 70 11.49 6.11 -15.60
C GLY A 70 10.31 5.15 -15.81
N VAL A 71 9.40 5.03 -14.83
CA VAL A 71 8.21 4.17 -14.88
C VAL A 71 7.01 4.84 -14.20
N LEU A 72 5.80 4.58 -14.70
CA LEU A 72 4.56 5.12 -14.15
C LEU A 72 4.28 4.53 -12.75
N ALA A 73 4.13 5.38 -11.74
CA ALA A 73 3.88 4.95 -10.35
C ALA A 73 2.60 4.10 -10.22
N GLU A 74 1.52 4.49 -10.91
CA GLU A 74 0.26 3.74 -10.89
C GLU A 74 0.42 2.32 -11.45
N LYS A 75 1.20 2.17 -12.52
CA LYS A 75 1.43 0.87 -13.14
C LYS A 75 2.18 -0.04 -12.17
N VAL A 76 3.25 0.46 -11.57
CA VAL A 76 4.06 -0.28 -10.59
C VAL A 76 3.22 -0.68 -9.37
N LEU A 77 2.38 0.22 -8.85
CA LEU A 77 1.48 -0.07 -7.74
C LEU A 77 0.46 -1.18 -8.09
N LYS A 78 -0.14 -1.12 -9.28
CA LYS A 78 -1.05 -2.16 -9.76
C LYS A 78 -0.35 -3.50 -9.97
N GLU A 79 0.91 -3.51 -10.39
CA GLU A 79 1.72 -4.73 -10.50
C GLU A 79 2.00 -5.32 -9.11
N ALA A 80 2.40 -4.51 -8.13
CA ALA A 80 2.63 -4.97 -6.76
C ALA A 80 1.37 -5.59 -6.12
N LEU A 81 0.19 -5.00 -6.37
CA LEU A 81 -1.09 -5.57 -5.95
C LEU A 81 -1.38 -6.93 -6.59
N ARG A 82 -1.03 -7.10 -7.88
CA ARG A 82 -1.19 -8.40 -8.56
C ARG A 82 -0.28 -9.45 -7.96
N ASP A 83 0.98 -9.11 -7.66
CA ASP A 83 1.88 -10.08 -7.02
C ASP A 83 1.33 -10.59 -5.68
N ILE A 84 0.68 -9.72 -4.90
CA ILE A 84 0.05 -10.10 -3.62
C ILE A 84 -1.15 -11.04 -3.87
N ILE A 85 -1.97 -10.78 -4.90
CA ILE A 85 -3.08 -11.66 -5.28
C ILE A 85 -2.55 -13.03 -5.70
N ASP A 86 -1.48 -13.06 -6.50
CA ASP A 86 -0.86 -14.30 -6.98
C ASP A 86 -0.26 -15.09 -5.80
N LEU A 87 0.40 -14.41 -4.85
CA LEU A 87 0.89 -15.02 -3.61
C LEU A 87 -0.24 -15.69 -2.82
N CYS A 88 -1.36 -14.99 -2.64
CA CYS A 88 -2.52 -15.55 -1.95
C CYS A 88 -3.14 -16.75 -2.72
N SER A 89 -3.17 -16.68 -4.05
CA SER A 89 -3.70 -17.74 -4.90
C SER A 89 -2.84 -19.01 -4.82
N ASN A 90 -1.52 -18.87 -4.89
CA ASN A 90 -0.58 -19.98 -4.75
C ASN A 90 -0.69 -20.63 -3.36
N CYS A 91 -0.77 -19.81 -2.30
CA CYS A 91 -0.94 -20.31 -0.94
C CYS A 91 -2.26 -21.09 -0.78
N LEU A 92 -3.34 -20.65 -1.43
CA LEU A 92 -4.63 -21.34 -1.42
C LEU A 92 -4.57 -22.69 -2.15
N GLU A 93 -3.82 -22.79 -3.26
CA GLU A 93 -3.67 -24.04 -4.02
C GLU A 93 -2.82 -25.09 -3.30
N GLU A 94 -1.91 -24.67 -2.42
CA GLU A 94 -1.02 -25.56 -1.65
C GLU A 94 -1.62 -26.06 -0.32
N LEU A 95 -2.76 -25.52 0.13
CA LEU A 95 -3.48 -25.91 1.35
C LEU A 95 -4.55 -26.98 1.11
#